data_AF-A0A9R0RC81-F1
#
_entry.id   AF-A0A9R0RC81-F1
#
_cell.length_a   1.000
_cell.length_b   1.000
_cell.length_c   1.000
_cell.angle_alpha   90.00
_cell.angle_beta   90.00
_cell.angle_gamma   90.00
#
_symmetry.space_group_name_H-M   'P 1'
#
loop_
_entity.id
_entity.type
_entity.pdbx_description
1 polymer ?
#
loop_
_entity_poly.entity_id
_entity_poly.type
_entity_poly.pdbx_seq_one_letter_code
_entity_poly.pdbx_strand_id
1 'polypeptide(L)'
;MECSPTSKAPPPQLNGLSHSNIMIKTGIVKSWLTDLALLGCECSGSVFLATPLLQRCRLDFVGSGTCSLALAAPLVESLEVQGFNYITLHGGDRLKRLTISKNTGRVNTVGIDRLPVLEQLSLRGVQWSWGAVSHVLQCGAEAKHLVMKVEFCGDADTLQPFPEVDLVEFFNSHPKLCKFEVHGAMFASLCQKNSLKNLDSRFLISSLEEVLITVRSPLNAEQKLITIESLVRYSPRLRRMVLRISQMKNCHEAADEFFEEVSKFAHMSNGRVRIE
;
A
#
# COMPACT_ATOMS: atom_id res chain seq x y z
N MET A 1 0.36 -52.05 -44.43
CA MET A 1 -0.43 -50.82 -44.57
C MET A 1 -1.78 -51.07 -43.92
N GLU A 2 -2.35 -50.27 -43.04
CA GLU A 2 -1.94 -49.12 -42.23
C GLU A 2 -3.16 -48.87 -41.32
N CYS A 3 -2.94 -48.33 -40.12
CA CYS A 3 -3.99 -48.00 -39.16
C CYS A 3 -4.93 -46.90 -39.68
N SER A 4 -6.21 -46.90 -39.26
CA SER A 4 -6.83 -45.80 -38.49
C SER A 4 -8.32 -46.02 -38.19
N PRO A 5 -8.81 -45.66 -36.99
CA PRO A 5 -10.23 -45.63 -36.62
C PRO A 5 -10.84 -44.22 -36.75
N THR A 6 -12.14 -44.13 -37.08
CA THR A 6 -12.89 -42.86 -37.12
C THR A 6 -13.98 -42.78 -36.05
N SER A 7 -13.86 -41.71 -35.25
CA SER A 7 -14.92 -40.79 -34.78
C SER A 7 -16.18 -41.35 -34.10
N LYS A 8 -16.26 -41.17 -32.76
CA LYS A 8 -17.54 -40.99 -32.05
C LYS A 8 -17.63 -39.54 -31.56
N ALA A 9 -18.74 -38.89 -31.92
CA ALA A 9 -19.08 -37.51 -31.55
C ALA A 9 -19.23 -37.33 -30.02
N PRO A 10 -18.88 -36.15 -29.47
CA PRO A 10 -19.12 -35.84 -28.07
C PRO A 10 -20.57 -35.35 -27.82
N PRO A 11 -21.15 -35.63 -26.64
CA PRO A 11 -22.45 -35.10 -26.23
C PRO A 11 -22.35 -33.63 -25.77
N PRO A 12 -23.48 -32.91 -25.62
CA PRO A 12 -23.53 -31.45 -25.77
C PRO A 12 -22.98 -30.69 -24.57
N GLN A 13 -22.36 -29.54 -24.86
CA GLN A 13 -21.92 -28.55 -23.88
C GLN A 13 -23.12 -27.81 -23.28
N LEU A 14 -23.28 -27.91 -21.96
CA LEU A 14 -24.08 -26.98 -21.16
C LEU A 14 -23.23 -25.73 -20.90
N ASN A 15 -23.38 -24.73 -21.77
CA ASN A 15 -23.01 -23.35 -21.47
C ASN A 15 -23.97 -22.79 -20.42
N GLY A 16 -23.45 -22.33 -19.28
CA GLY A 16 -24.27 -21.60 -18.31
C GLY A 16 -23.60 -21.34 -16.96
N LEU A 17 -23.12 -20.12 -16.78
CA LEU A 17 -22.92 -19.42 -15.50
C LEU A 17 -21.86 -20.01 -14.53
N SER A 18 -20.59 -19.81 -14.85
CA SER A 18 -19.49 -19.89 -13.90
C SER A 18 -19.37 -18.59 -13.08
N HIS A 19 -20.35 -18.31 -12.21
CA HIS A 19 -20.10 -17.50 -11.01
C HIS A 19 -19.54 -18.44 -9.95
N SER A 20 -18.22 -18.63 -9.96
CA SER A 20 -17.53 -19.37 -8.90
C SER A 20 -17.55 -18.52 -7.63
N ASN A 21 -18.65 -18.53 -6.90
CA ASN A 21 -18.58 -18.19 -5.49
C ASN A 21 -17.70 -19.26 -4.85
N ILE A 22 -16.43 -18.96 -4.60
CA ILE A 22 -15.69 -19.64 -3.53
C ILE A 22 -16.28 -19.13 -2.22
N MET A 23 -17.53 -19.50 -1.99
CA MET A 23 -18.03 -19.65 -0.65
C MET A 23 -17.15 -20.76 -0.09
N ILE A 24 -16.18 -20.37 0.73
CA ILE A 24 -15.50 -21.29 1.62
C ILE A 24 -16.60 -21.81 2.57
N LYS A 25 -17.43 -22.72 2.07
CA LYS A 25 -18.10 -23.77 2.84
C LYS A 25 -17.01 -24.78 3.21
N THR A 26 -15.88 -24.34 3.76
CA THR A 26 -15.18 -25.22 4.67
C THR A 26 -16.14 -25.37 5.82
N GLY A 27 -16.70 -26.57 5.96
CA GLY A 27 -17.60 -26.89 7.06
C GLY A 27 -17.06 -26.30 8.34
N ILE A 28 -17.82 -25.41 8.95
CA ILE A 28 -17.52 -24.86 10.28
C ILE A 28 -16.05 -24.39 10.36
N VAL A 29 -15.72 -23.22 9.80
CA VAL A 29 -14.61 -22.45 10.42
C VAL A 29 -15.05 -22.28 11.86
N LYS A 30 -14.43 -23.04 12.77
CA LYS A 30 -14.83 -23.16 14.17
C LYS A 30 -15.06 -21.76 14.70
N SER A 31 -16.22 -21.52 15.33
CA SER A 31 -16.61 -20.23 15.92
C SER A 31 -15.62 -19.68 16.97
N TRP A 32 -14.58 -20.46 17.29
CA TRP A 32 -13.54 -20.26 18.30
C TRP A 32 -12.18 -19.88 17.69
N LEU A 33 -12.09 -19.76 16.37
CA LEU A 33 -10.83 -19.53 15.67
C LEU A 33 -10.32 -18.11 15.94
N THR A 34 -9.19 -18.01 16.66
CA THR A 34 -8.49 -16.75 16.95
C THR A 34 -7.48 -16.39 15.87
N ASP A 35 -7.02 -17.38 15.09
CA ASP A 35 -5.91 -17.25 14.16
C ASP A 35 -6.23 -17.96 12.85
N LEU A 36 -6.18 -17.21 11.75
CA LEU A 36 -6.42 -17.72 10.39
C LEU A 36 -5.27 -17.34 9.47
N ALA A 37 -4.75 -18.33 8.74
CA ALA A 37 -3.84 -18.11 7.63
C ALA A 37 -4.29 -18.95 6.44
N LEU A 38 -4.64 -18.29 5.34
CA LEU A 38 -4.92 -18.91 4.05
C LEU A 38 -3.88 -18.37 3.07
N LEU A 39 -2.96 -19.21 2.63
CA LEU A 39 -1.77 -18.79 1.88
C LEU A 39 -1.71 -19.46 0.51
N GLY A 40 -1.40 -18.68 -0.53
CA GLY A 40 -1.31 -19.17 -1.90
C GLY A 40 -2.63 -19.73 -2.44
N CYS A 41 -3.77 -19.25 -1.92
CA CYS A 41 -5.08 -19.74 -2.33
C CYS A 41 -5.50 -19.11 -3.67
N GLU A 42 -6.12 -19.86 -4.56
CA GLU A 42 -6.70 -19.28 -5.77
C GLU A 42 -8.07 -18.67 -5.48
N CYS A 43 -8.34 -17.49 -6.03
CA CYS A 43 -9.67 -16.88 -6.00
C CYS A 43 -10.08 -16.37 -7.38
N SER A 44 -11.26 -16.81 -7.81
CA SER A 44 -11.99 -16.25 -8.95
C SER A 44 -13.42 -15.93 -8.49
N GLY A 45 -13.63 -14.80 -7.81
CA GLY A 45 -14.95 -14.42 -7.31
C GLY A 45 -14.91 -13.74 -5.95
N SER A 46 -15.70 -14.23 -4.99
CA SER A 46 -15.84 -13.61 -3.68
C SER A 46 -15.46 -14.56 -2.56
N VAL A 47 -14.76 -14.04 -1.55
CA VAL A 47 -14.44 -14.69 -0.27
C VAL A 47 -15.22 -13.98 0.82
N PHE A 48 -16.03 -14.73 1.57
CA PHE A 48 -16.75 -14.23 2.74
C PHE A 48 -16.29 -14.99 3.99
N LEU A 49 -15.92 -14.25 5.03
CA LEU A 49 -15.48 -14.79 6.30
C LEU A 49 -16.19 -14.06 7.45
N ALA A 50 -16.91 -14.80 8.29
CA ALA A 50 -17.52 -14.29 9.51
C ALA A 50 -16.98 -15.07 10.71
N THR A 51 -16.08 -14.46 11.46
CA THR A 51 -15.30 -15.13 12.52
C THR A 51 -15.20 -14.21 13.74
N PRO A 52 -16.14 -14.31 14.69
CA PRO A 52 -16.30 -13.33 15.76
C PRO A 52 -15.11 -13.30 16.74
N LEU A 53 -14.39 -14.41 16.88
CA LEU A 53 -13.25 -14.54 17.80
C LEU A 53 -11.89 -14.32 17.14
N LEU A 54 -11.84 -14.02 15.84
CA LEU A 54 -10.61 -13.87 15.09
C LEU A 54 -9.81 -12.64 15.57
N GLN A 55 -8.55 -12.84 15.92
CA GLN A 55 -7.61 -11.82 16.37
C GLN A 55 -6.48 -11.59 15.36
N ARG A 56 -5.97 -12.64 14.70
CA ARG A 56 -4.94 -12.52 13.65
C ARG A 56 -5.39 -13.22 12.38
N CYS A 57 -5.31 -12.49 11.26
CA CYS A 57 -5.77 -12.98 9.97
C CYS A 57 -4.74 -12.66 8.89
N ARG A 58 -4.30 -13.68 8.15
CA ARG A 58 -3.50 -13.52 6.94
C ARG A 58 -4.17 -14.23 5.79
N LEU A 59 -4.52 -13.47 4.76
CA LEU A 59 -5.14 -13.97 3.54
C LEU A 59 -4.22 -13.61 2.38
N ASP A 60 -3.68 -14.62 1.71
CA ASP A 60 -2.84 -14.45 0.53
C ASP A 60 -3.44 -15.27 -0.61
N PHE A 61 -4.10 -14.55 -1.50
CA PHE A 61 -4.76 -15.12 -2.66
C PHE A 61 -4.00 -14.74 -3.94
N VAL A 62 -3.82 -15.75 -4.79
CA VAL A 62 -3.17 -15.66 -6.09
C VAL A 62 -4.21 -15.81 -7.21
N GLY A 63 -3.92 -15.20 -8.36
CA GLY A 63 -4.80 -15.23 -9.52
C GLY A 63 -4.83 -13.89 -10.26
N SER A 64 -5.20 -13.95 -11.55
CA SER A 64 -5.38 -12.78 -12.41
C SER A 64 -6.82 -12.24 -12.41
N GLY A 65 -7.76 -12.98 -11.83
CA GLY A 65 -9.18 -12.63 -11.80
C GLY A 65 -9.50 -11.53 -10.78
N THR A 66 -10.70 -10.97 -10.94
CA THR A 66 -11.28 -10.08 -9.94
C THR A 66 -11.67 -10.89 -8.70
N CYS A 67 -11.09 -10.54 -7.55
CA CYS A 67 -11.43 -11.16 -6.27
C CYS A 67 -11.94 -10.12 -5.26
N SER A 68 -13.02 -10.45 -4.57
CA SER A 68 -13.65 -9.61 -3.54
C SER A 68 -13.56 -10.29 -2.17
N LEU A 69 -13.25 -9.52 -1.13
CA LEU A 69 -13.24 -9.96 0.27
C LEU A 69 -14.31 -9.22 1.05
N ALA A 70 -15.13 -9.97 1.80
CA ALA A 70 -15.96 -9.45 2.87
C ALA A 70 -15.62 -10.18 4.18
N LEU A 71 -15.04 -9.45 5.14
CA LEU A 71 -14.59 -9.98 6.43
C LEU A 71 -15.36 -9.33 7.57
N ALA A 72 -16.07 -10.13 8.36
CA ALA A 72 -16.69 -9.73 9.62
C ALA A 72 -15.92 -10.34 10.79
N ALA A 73 -15.05 -9.53 11.40
CA ALA A 73 -14.13 -9.95 12.46
C ALA A 73 -13.97 -8.84 13.52
N PRO A 74 -14.92 -8.68 14.46
CA PRO A 74 -14.93 -7.56 15.41
C PRO A 74 -13.74 -7.54 16.38
N LEU A 75 -13.10 -8.69 16.61
CA LEU A 75 -11.96 -8.81 17.54
C LEU A 75 -10.59 -8.79 16.86
N VAL A 76 -10.53 -8.54 15.55
CA VAL A 76 -9.27 -8.60 14.80
C VAL A 76 -8.31 -7.49 15.24
N GLU A 77 -7.08 -7.88 15.59
CA GLU A 77 -6.00 -6.98 15.97
C GLU A 77 -4.93 -6.85 14.88
N SER A 78 -4.77 -7.88 14.05
CA SER A 78 -3.75 -7.93 12.99
C SER A 78 -4.35 -8.54 11.72
N LEU A 79 -4.39 -7.76 10.64
CA LEU A 79 -4.94 -8.17 9.35
C LEU A 79 -3.93 -7.94 8.23
N GLU A 80 -3.60 -9.01 7.52
CA GLU A 80 -2.79 -8.97 6.29
C GLU A 80 -3.61 -9.56 5.15
N VAL A 81 -3.83 -8.77 4.11
CA VAL A 81 -4.66 -9.14 2.96
C VAL A 81 -3.84 -8.96 1.68
N GLN A 82 -3.78 -10.00 0.87
CA GLN A 82 -3.15 -9.98 -0.44
C GLN A 82 -4.05 -10.57 -1.52
N GLY A 83 -4.11 -9.89 -2.68
CA GLY A 83 -4.71 -10.43 -3.91
C GLY A 83 -6.10 -9.87 -4.25
N PHE A 84 -6.74 -9.14 -3.34
CA PHE A 84 -8.13 -8.70 -3.49
C PHE A 84 -8.27 -7.33 -4.17
N ASN A 85 -9.25 -7.20 -5.06
CA ASN A 85 -9.61 -5.96 -5.75
C ASN A 85 -10.60 -5.12 -4.94
N TYR A 86 -11.56 -5.77 -4.28
CA TYR A 86 -12.60 -5.14 -3.48
C TYR A 86 -12.51 -5.73 -2.07
N ILE A 87 -12.36 -4.88 -1.06
CA ILE A 87 -12.21 -5.32 0.33
C ILE A 87 -13.28 -4.63 1.16
N THR A 88 -14.02 -5.37 1.95
CA THR A 88 -14.94 -4.84 2.96
C THR A 88 -14.60 -5.47 4.30
N LEU A 89 -14.32 -4.64 5.30
CA LEU A 89 -14.09 -5.06 6.69
C LEU A 89 -15.22 -4.52 7.56
N HIS A 90 -15.99 -5.41 8.14
CA HIS A 90 -16.94 -5.09 9.20
C HIS A 90 -16.27 -5.31 10.56
N GLY A 91 -16.11 -4.21 11.30
CA GLY A 91 -15.30 -4.14 12.53
C GLY A 91 -14.06 -3.27 12.32
N GLY A 92 -13.06 -3.44 13.17
CA GLY A 92 -11.80 -2.68 13.09
C GLY A 92 -11.45 -1.88 14.35
N ASP A 93 -12.37 -1.81 15.33
CA ASP A 93 -12.17 -1.09 16.59
C ASP A 93 -10.96 -1.56 17.40
N ARG A 94 -10.49 -2.79 17.16
CA ARG A 94 -9.32 -3.39 17.81
C ARG A 94 -8.11 -3.55 16.89
N LEU A 95 -8.23 -3.15 15.62
CA LEU A 95 -7.20 -3.41 14.61
C LEU A 95 -5.99 -2.51 14.85
N LYS A 96 -4.88 -3.12 15.26
CA LYS A 96 -3.59 -2.45 15.52
C LYS A 96 -2.69 -2.45 14.28
N ARG A 97 -2.78 -3.50 13.46
CA ARG A 97 -1.95 -3.65 12.26
C ARG A 97 -2.78 -4.03 11.04
N LEU A 98 -2.70 -3.20 10.00
CA LEU A 98 -3.34 -3.44 8.72
C LEU A 98 -2.29 -3.44 7.61
N THR A 99 -2.22 -4.53 6.85
CA THR A 99 -1.49 -4.60 5.58
C THR A 99 -2.44 -5.02 4.48
N ILE A 100 -2.48 -4.23 3.41
CA ILE A 100 -3.19 -4.58 2.17
C ILE A 100 -2.19 -4.54 1.03
N SER A 101 -2.13 -5.63 0.27
CA SER A 101 -1.18 -5.81 -0.82
C SER A 101 -1.88 -6.34 -2.07
N LYS A 102 -1.45 -5.90 -3.24
CA LYS A 102 -1.85 -6.52 -4.52
C LYS A 102 -0.75 -6.41 -5.54
N ASN A 103 -0.05 -7.52 -5.77
CA ASN A 103 1.12 -7.56 -6.64
C ASN A 103 0.74 -7.72 -8.12
N THR A 104 -0.54 -7.99 -8.43
CA THR A 104 -1.06 -8.11 -9.79
C THR A 104 -2.42 -7.41 -9.90
N GLY A 105 -2.57 -6.55 -10.90
CA GLY A 105 -3.79 -5.74 -11.09
C GLY A 105 -3.93 -4.61 -10.06
N ARG A 106 -5.19 -4.22 -9.78
CA ARG A 106 -5.53 -3.03 -9.00
C ARG A 106 -6.40 -3.32 -7.77
N VAL A 107 -6.11 -2.64 -6.66
CA VAL A 107 -7.07 -2.48 -5.54
C VAL A 107 -8.04 -1.36 -5.89
N ASN A 108 -9.31 -1.68 -6.06
CA ASN A 108 -10.35 -0.76 -6.56
C ASN A 108 -11.07 -0.05 -5.42
N THR A 109 -11.46 -0.77 -4.38
CA THR A 109 -12.17 -0.19 -3.23
C THR A 109 -11.79 -0.91 -1.95
N VAL A 110 -11.79 -0.16 -0.86
CA VAL A 110 -11.59 -0.68 0.50
C VAL A 110 -12.63 -0.03 1.40
N GLY A 111 -13.69 -0.77 1.71
CA GLY A 111 -14.72 -0.38 2.67
C GLY A 111 -14.29 -0.74 4.08
N ILE A 112 -13.83 0.26 4.83
CA ILE A 112 -13.49 0.18 6.25
C ILE A 112 -14.10 1.41 6.93
N ASP A 113 -14.67 1.26 8.13
CA ASP A 113 -15.25 2.39 8.84
C ASP A 113 -14.18 3.26 9.52
N ARG A 114 -13.82 2.96 10.77
CA ARG A 114 -12.77 3.68 11.52
C ARG A 114 -11.79 2.69 12.12
N LEU A 115 -10.53 3.10 12.22
CA LEU A 115 -9.45 2.29 12.83
C LEU A 115 -8.85 3.06 14.02
N PRO A 116 -9.60 3.21 15.14
CA PRO A 116 -9.27 4.15 16.21
C PRO A 116 -7.99 3.80 17.00
N VAL A 117 -7.57 2.53 16.95
CA VAL A 117 -6.39 2.01 17.66
C VAL A 117 -5.28 1.55 16.70
N LEU A 118 -5.36 1.94 15.43
CA LEU A 118 -4.37 1.53 14.44
C LEU A 118 -2.99 2.08 14.80
N GLU A 119 -2.01 1.19 14.87
CA GLU A 119 -0.62 1.54 15.14
C GLU A 119 0.19 1.51 13.85
N GLN A 120 -0.09 0.55 12.97
CA GLN A 120 0.62 0.33 11.73
C GLN A 120 -0.32 0.14 10.55
N LEU A 121 -0.08 0.93 9.50
CA LEU A 121 -0.74 0.83 8.20
C LEU A 121 0.30 0.56 7.11
N SER A 122 0.03 -0.41 6.25
CA SER A 122 0.88 -0.74 5.11
C SER A 122 0.05 -0.95 3.84
N LEU A 123 0.21 -0.04 2.89
CA LEU A 123 -0.38 -0.11 1.55
C LEU A 123 0.69 -0.53 0.54
N ARG A 124 0.48 -1.63 -0.17
CA ARG A 124 1.47 -2.20 -1.09
C ARG A 124 0.85 -2.67 -2.39
N GLY A 125 1.66 -2.73 -3.43
CA GLY A 125 1.28 -3.39 -4.68
C GLY A 125 1.57 -2.56 -5.92
N VAL A 126 1.09 -3.05 -7.05
CA VAL A 126 1.31 -2.41 -8.35
C VAL A 126 0.41 -1.19 -8.49
N GLN A 127 -0.91 -1.39 -8.44
CA GLN A 127 -1.87 -0.31 -8.69
C GLN A 127 -2.96 -0.25 -7.62
N TRP A 128 -3.33 0.98 -7.25
CA TRP A 128 -4.47 1.27 -6.39
C TRP A 128 -5.36 2.34 -7.04
N SER A 129 -6.66 2.35 -6.78
CA SER A 129 -7.47 3.55 -7.03
C SER A 129 -7.10 4.64 -6.02
N TRP A 130 -7.22 5.91 -6.41
CA TRP A 130 -6.97 7.00 -5.47
C TRP A 130 -8.01 7.04 -4.36
N GLY A 131 -9.27 6.73 -4.71
CA GLY A 131 -10.35 6.60 -3.74
C GLY A 131 -10.04 5.57 -2.64
N ALA A 132 -9.47 4.41 -3.00
CA ALA A 132 -9.07 3.42 -1.99
C ALA A 132 -7.89 3.90 -1.13
N VAL A 133 -6.87 4.53 -1.72
CA VAL A 133 -5.72 5.06 -0.96
C VAL A 133 -6.18 6.14 0.03
N SER A 134 -6.90 7.15 -0.46
CA SER A 134 -7.37 8.27 0.36
C SER A 134 -8.31 7.81 1.48
N HIS A 135 -9.25 6.91 1.18
CA HIS A 135 -10.16 6.36 2.19
C HIS A 135 -9.40 5.64 3.31
N VAL A 136 -8.47 4.73 2.97
CA VAL A 136 -7.74 3.97 3.99
C VAL A 136 -6.81 4.86 4.82
N LEU A 137 -6.19 5.87 4.22
CA LEU A 137 -5.40 6.86 4.96
C LEU A 137 -6.27 7.66 5.94
N GLN A 138 -7.47 8.10 5.52
CA GLN A 138 -8.41 8.79 6.40
C GLN A 138 -8.87 7.89 7.57
N CYS A 139 -9.21 6.62 7.31
CA CYS A 139 -9.58 5.68 8.36
C CYS A 139 -8.45 5.41 9.36
N GLY A 140 -7.20 5.46 8.89
CA GLY A 140 -5.97 5.16 9.63
C GLY A 140 -5.16 6.38 10.05
N ALA A 141 -5.76 7.58 10.12
CA ALA A 141 -5.08 8.85 10.42
C ALA A 141 -4.28 8.84 11.74
N GLU A 142 -4.67 7.99 12.69
CA GLU A 142 -4.03 7.84 14.00
C GLU A 142 -2.80 6.91 14.00
N ALA A 143 -2.48 6.29 12.86
CA ALA A 143 -1.37 5.35 12.73
C ALA A 143 -0.02 6.01 13.06
N LYS A 144 0.79 5.30 13.83
CA LYS A 144 2.15 5.72 14.17
C LYS A 144 3.15 5.33 13.10
N HIS A 145 2.90 4.22 12.41
CA HIS A 145 3.79 3.69 11.37
C HIS A 145 3.01 3.57 10.05
N LEU A 146 3.48 4.24 9.01
CA LEU A 146 2.88 4.19 7.67
C LEU A 146 3.91 3.69 6.65
N VAL A 147 3.53 2.67 5.89
CA VAL A 147 4.28 2.14 4.76
C VAL A 147 3.45 2.31 3.49
N MET A 148 3.97 3.04 2.51
CA MET A 148 3.36 3.24 1.20
C MET A 148 4.31 2.77 0.10
N LYS A 149 4.07 1.54 -0.37
CA LYS A 149 4.85 0.89 -1.43
C LYS A 149 3.94 0.53 -2.60
N VAL A 150 3.31 1.54 -3.17
CA VAL A 150 2.41 1.44 -4.32
C VAL A 150 3.08 2.08 -5.54
N GLU A 151 3.05 1.40 -6.68
CA GLU A 151 3.76 1.86 -7.88
C GLU A 151 2.95 2.84 -8.72
N PHE A 152 1.64 2.64 -8.82
CA PHE A 152 0.73 3.41 -9.66
C PHE A 152 -0.59 3.67 -8.95
N CYS A 153 -1.24 4.77 -9.31
CA CYS A 153 -2.53 5.15 -8.75
C CYS A 153 -3.46 5.65 -9.85
N GLY A 154 -4.74 5.34 -9.79
CA GLY A 154 -5.73 5.89 -10.72
C GLY A 154 -6.88 4.94 -11.02
N ASP A 155 -7.96 5.52 -11.55
CA ASP A 155 -9.23 4.84 -11.76
C ASP A 155 -9.36 4.26 -13.18
N ALA A 156 -8.44 4.63 -14.09
CA ALA A 156 -8.36 4.06 -15.44
C ALA A 156 -7.55 2.75 -15.46
N ASP A 157 -7.83 1.88 -16.43
CA ASP A 157 -7.09 0.62 -16.62
C ASP A 157 -5.64 0.86 -17.11
N THR A 158 -5.33 2.10 -17.52
CA THR A 158 -3.97 2.53 -17.79
C THR A 158 -3.24 2.88 -16.50
N LEU A 159 -1.95 2.55 -16.44
CA LEU A 159 -1.10 2.91 -15.30
C LEU A 159 -0.95 4.43 -15.24
N GLN A 160 -1.45 5.02 -14.17
CA GLN A 160 -1.42 6.46 -13.93
C GLN A 160 -0.51 6.79 -12.73
N PRO A 161 0.10 7.98 -12.71
CA PRO A 161 0.83 8.47 -11.54
C PRO A 161 -0.15 8.78 -10.40
N PHE A 162 0.40 8.89 -9.19
CA PHE A 162 -0.34 9.45 -8.07
C PHE A 162 -0.80 10.88 -8.37
N PRO A 163 -2.01 11.27 -7.91
CA PRO A 163 -2.36 12.67 -7.90
C PRO A 163 -1.36 13.42 -7.01
N GLU A 164 -1.24 14.71 -7.27
CA GLU A 164 -0.45 15.64 -6.48
C GLU A 164 -0.97 15.65 -5.02
N VAL A 165 -0.09 15.38 -4.05
CA VAL A 165 -0.40 15.40 -2.61
C VAL A 165 0.36 16.53 -1.92
N ASP A 166 -0.35 17.41 -1.23
CA ASP A 166 0.29 18.49 -0.47
C ASP A 166 0.97 17.93 0.79
N LEU A 167 2.25 18.27 0.98
CA LEU A 167 3.05 17.75 2.09
C LEU A 167 2.48 18.19 3.45
N VAL A 168 2.01 19.44 3.57
CA VAL A 168 1.49 20.00 4.81
C VAL A 168 0.17 19.36 5.17
N GLU A 169 -0.75 19.29 4.21
CA GLU A 169 -2.05 18.64 4.40
C GLU A 169 -1.87 17.17 4.78
N PHE A 170 -0.94 16.47 4.13
CA PHE A 170 -0.64 15.08 4.43
C PHE A 170 -0.21 14.89 5.89
N PHE A 171 0.77 15.65 6.38
CA PHE A 171 1.25 15.49 7.76
C PHE A 171 0.29 16.05 8.81
N ASN A 172 -0.48 17.10 8.49
CA ASN A 172 -1.54 17.60 9.36
C ASN A 172 -2.67 16.56 9.54
N SER A 173 -2.92 15.75 8.51
CA SER A 173 -3.90 14.66 8.55
C SER A 173 -3.37 13.40 9.25
N HIS A 174 -2.06 13.31 9.54
CA HIS A 174 -1.42 12.17 10.20
C HIS A 174 -0.54 12.62 11.38
N PRO A 175 -1.10 13.28 12.41
CA PRO A 175 -0.34 13.96 13.45
C PRO A 175 0.48 13.03 14.36
N LYS A 176 0.13 11.74 14.42
CA LYS A 176 0.80 10.71 15.24
C LYS A 176 1.88 9.93 14.49
N LEU A 177 2.12 10.25 13.21
CA LEU A 177 3.04 9.50 12.37
C LEU A 177 4.48 9.65 12.86
N CYS A 178 5.03 8.58 13.42
CA CYS A 178 6.40 8.49 13.93
C CYS A 178 7.36 7.86 12.92
N LYS A 179 6.88 6.92 12.10
CA LYS A 179 7.68 6.20 11.12
C LYS A 179 7.00 6.22 9.76
N PHE A 180 7.69 6.75 8.77
CA PHE A 180 7.16 6.85 7.41
C PHE A 180 8.08 6.16 6.40
N GLU A 181 7.56 5.15 5.72
CA GLU A 181 8.20 4.46 4.60
C GLU A 181 7.45 4.78 3.32
N VAL A 182 8.12 5.43 2.36
CA VAL A 182 7.50 5.84 1.09
C VAL A 182 8.37 5.43 -0.09
N HIS A 183 7.72 4.97 -1.15
CA HIS A 183 8.39 4.44 -2.33
C HIS A 183 8.00 5.21 -3.59
N GLY A 184 9.01 5.53 -4.42
CA GLY A 184 8.87 5.81 -5.83
C GLY A 184 7.79 6.84 -6.16
N ALA A 185 6.65 6.35 -6.67
CA ALA A 185 5.56 7.18 -7.16
C ALA A 185 4.85 7.98 -6.06
N MET A 186 4.65 7.40 -4.88
CA MET A 186 4.05 8.13 -3.75
C MET A 186 5.01 9.19 -3.19
N PHE A 187 6.32 8.94 -3.25
CA PHE A 187 7.27 10.00 -2.88
C PHE A 187 7.23 11.14 -3.91
N ALA A 188 7.17 10.80 -5.20
CA ALA A 188 7.07 11.79 -6.26
C ALA A 188 5.81 12.67 -6.15
N SER A 189 4.67 12.12 -5.72
CA SER A 189 3.44 12.93 -5.52
C SER A 189 3.53 13.92 -4.36
N LEU A 190 4.38 13.67 -3.37
CA LEU A 190 4.65 14.60 -2.26
C LEU A 190 5.65 15.71 -2.65
N CYS A 191 6.36 15.56 -3.78
CA CYS A 191 7.42 16.48 -4.21
C CYS A 191 6.87 17.69 -4.99
N GLN A 192 5.84 18.37 -4.46
CA GLN A 192 5.23 19.51 -5.13
C GLN A 192 6.05 20.79 -4.98
N LYS A 193 6.17 21.54 -6.08
CA LYS A 193 6.95 22.78 -6.15
C LYS A 193 6.37 23.94 -5.31
N ASN A 194 5.06 23.97 -5.09
CA ASN A 194 4.37 25.09 -4.45
C ASN A 194 4.24 24.93 -2.93
N SER A 195 4.07 23.70 -2.44
CA SER A 195 3.87 23.43 -1.01
C SER A 195 5.11 23.75 -0.16
N LEU A 196 6.32 23.79 -0.73
CA LEU A 196 7.56 23.79 0.07
C LEU A 196 8.33 25.12 0.08
N LYS A 197 8.07 26.02 -0.88
CA LYS A 197 8.89 27.24 -1.04
C LYS A 197 8.59 28.34 -0.01
N ASN A 198 7.40 28.33 0.62
CA ASN A 198 6.97 29.36 1.57
C ASN A 198 6.12 28.77 2.71
N LEU A 199 6.62 27.73 3.38
CA LEU A 199 5.94 27.19 4.56
C LEU A 199 5.99 28.18 5.72
N ASP A 200 4.87 28.31 6.44
CA ASP A 200 4.85 29.06 7.70
C ASP A 200 5.96 28.50 8.60
N SER A 201 6.80 29.39 9.12
CA SER A 201 7.87 29.04 10.08
C SER A 201 7.39 28.24 11.30
N ARG A 202 6.09 28.28 11.60
CA ARG A 202 5.43 27.52 12.67
C ARG A 202 5.00 26.10 12.27
N PHE A 203 5.04 25.74 10.99
CA PHE A 203 4.73 24.40 10.54
C PHE A 203 5.75 23.40 11.10
N LEU A 204 5.26 22.33 11.71
CA LEU A 204 6.07 21.28 12.30
C LEU A 204 5.43 19.91 12.08
N ILE A 205 6.25 18.95 11.67
CA ILE A 205 5.91 17.53 11.68
C ILE A 205 6.33 16.97 13.04
N SER A 206 5.48 17.18 14.04
CA SER A 206 5.83 17.07 15.46
C SER A 206 6.23 15.66 15.93
N SER A 207 5.67 14.61 15.33
CA SER A 207 5.84 13.22 15.79
C SER A 207 6.86 12.41 15.00
N LEU A 208 7.34 12.90 13.85
CA LEU A 208 8.13 12.10 12.92
C LEU A 208 9.56 11.86 13.44
N GLU A 209 9.92 10.60 13.61
CA GLU A 209 11.21 10.16 14.16
C GLU A 209 12.05 9.40 13.13
N GLU A 210 11.40 8.61 12.26
CA GLU A 210 12.05 7.78 11.25
C GLU A 210 11.42 7.96 9.87
N VAL A 211 12.26 8.15 8.87
CA VAL A 211 11.85 8.21 7.47
C VAL A 211 12.69 7.24 6.64
N LEU A 212 12.06 6.50 5.74
CA LEU A 212 12.73 5.74 4.69
C LEU A 212 12.08 6.06 3.36
N ILE A 213 12.86 6.65 2.47
CA ILE A 213 12.46 7.02 1.12
C ILE A 213 13.19 6.10 0.15
N THR A 214 12.46 5.41 -0.69
CA THR A 214 13.06 4.68 -1.81
C THR A 214 12.88 5.47 -3.10
N VAL A 215 13.97 5.99 -3.66
CA VAL A 215 14.02 6.74 -4.91
C VAL A 215 14.33 5.78 -6.07
N ARG A 216 13.46 5.79 -7.09
CA ARG A 216 13.61 4.93 -8.29
C ARG A 216 13.79 5.68 -9.60
N SER A 217 13.89 7.01 -9.56
CA SER A 217 14.02 7.85 -10.74
C SER A 217 14.63 9.19 -10.35
N PRO A 218 15.51 9.78 -11.17
CA PRO A 218 16.07 11.12 -10.93
C PRO A 218 15.16 12.25 -11.45
N LEU A 219 14.01 11.95 -12.07
CA LEU A 219 13.09 12.99 -12.55
C LEU A 219 12.69 13.91 -11.40
N ASN A 220 12.62 15.22 -11.67
CA ASN A 220 12.30 16.25 -10.67
C ASN A 220 13.26 16.23 -9.46
N ALA A 221 14.55 16.07 -9.72
CA ALA A 221 15.63 16.02 -8.74
C ALA A 221 15.58 17.18 -7.73
N GLU A 222 15.44 18.41 -8.23
CA GLU A 222 15.31 19.61 -7.40
C GLU A 222 14.15 19.49 -6.40
N GLN A 223 12.96 19.09 -6.86
CA GLN A 223 11.78 19.00 -6.01
C GLN A 223 11.93 17.87 -4.96
N LYS A 224 12.54 16.75 -5.33
CA LYS A 224 12.83 15.66 -4.40
C LYS A 224 13.79 16.10 -3.31
N LEU A 225 14.85 16.82 -3.68
CA LEU A 225 15.82 17.35 -2.73
C LEU A 225 15.15 18.35 -1.77
N ILE A 226 14.37 19.31 -2.29
CA ILE A 226 13.61 20.26 -1.46
C ILE A 226 12.68 19.53 -0.48
N THR A 227 12.04 18.43 -0.91
CA THR A 227 11.16 17.63 -0.04
C THR A 227 11.95 16.91 1.04
N ILE A 228 13.08 16.30 0.71
CA ILE A 228 14.00 15.66 1.65
C ILE A 228 14.49 16.67 2.69
N GLU A 229 14.95 17.84 2.26
CA GLU A 229 15.38 18.94 3.12
C GLU A 229 14.24 19.42 4.04
N SER A 230 13.03 19.58 3.48
CA SER A 230 11.85 20.00 4.24
C SER A 230 11.48 18.99 5.32
N LEU A 231 11.53 17.70 5.02
CA LEU A 231 11.30 16.64 6.02
C LEU A 231 12.31 16.74 7.17
N VAL A 232 13.59 17.02 6.90
CA VAL A 232 14.59 17.22 7.96
C VAL A 232 14.37 18.53 8.72
N ARG A 233 14.07 19.62 8.01
CA ARG A 233 13.91 20.97 8.58
C ARG A 233 12.70 21.08 9.50
N TYR A 234 11.55 20.52 9.09
CA TYR A 234 10.29 20.67 9.80
C TYR A 234 9.98 19.53 10.77
N SER A 235 10.85 18.52 10.88
CA SER A 235 10.68 17.40 11.81
C SER A 235 11.72 17.46 12.95
N PRO A 236 11.46 18.22 14.03
CA PRO A 236 12.44 18.41 15.10
C PRO A 236 12.81 17.12 15.85
N ARG A 237 11.96 16.09 15.77
CA ARG A 237 12.19 14.77 16.38
C ARG A 237 12.84 13.76 15.44
N LEU A 238 13.14 14.12 14.19
CA LEU A 238 13.70 13.20 13.21
C LEU A 238 15.11 12.78 13.64
N ARG A 239 15.25 11.50 13.96
CA ARG A 239 16.52 10.88 14.38
C ARG A 239 17.20 10.16 13.23
N ARG A 240 16.41 9.62 12.30
CA ARG A 240 16.90 8.76 11.24
C ARG A 240 16.11 8.94 9.96
N MET A 241 16.80 9.29 8.88
CA MET A 241 16.29 9.27 7.52
C MET A 241 17.19 8.39 6.66
N VAL A 242 16.59 7.44 5.95
CA VAL A 242 17.27 6.54 5.02
C VAL A 242 16.77 6.82 3.61
N LEU A 243 17.71 7.10 2.71
CA LEU A 243 17.47 7.30 1.29
C LEU A 243 18.00 6.06 0.57
N ARG A 244 17.09 5.19 0.13
CA ARG A 244 17.42 4.03 -0.70
C ARG A 244 17.32 4.40 -2.15
N ILE A 245 18.37 4.17 -2.91
CA ILE A 245 18.36 4.49 -4.33
C ILE A 245 18.46 3.19 -5.12
N SER A 246 17.39 2.86 -5.85
CA SER A 246 17.25 1.55 -6.47
C SER A 246 16.65 1.64 -7.87
N GLN A 247 17.13 0.78 -8.79
CA GLN A 247 16.54 0.58 -10.11
C GLN A 247 16.28 1.86 -10.92
N MET A 248 17.20 2.83 -10.87
CA MET A 248 17.10 4.05 -11.70
C MET A 248 17.22 3.65 -13.18
N LYS A 249 16.09 3.64 -13.89
CA LYS A 249 16.07 3.40 -15.33
C LYS A 249 16.45 4.69 -16.08
N ASN A 250 17.41 4.59 -17.00
CA ASN A 250 17.71 5.54 -18.08
C ASN A 250 18.27 6.94 -17.73
N CYS A 251 19.24 7.11 -16.82
CA CYS A 251 19.90 8.42 -16.66
C CYS A 251 21.36 8.27 -16.19
N HIS A 252 22.31 8.85 -16.93
CA HIS A 252 23.70 8.99 -16.46
C HIS A 252 23.90 10.39 -15.82
N GLU A 253 23.76 11.50 -16.54
CA GLU A 253 24.12 12.82 -15.98
C GLU A 253 23.14 13.39 -14.92
N ALA A 254 21.82 13.40 -15.18
CA ALA A 254 20.84 13.93 -14.22
C ALA A 254 20.70 13.06 -12.95
N ALA A 255 21.07 11.78 -13.05
CA ALA A 255 21.17 10.92 -11.88
C ALA A 255 22.40 11.33 -11.06
N ASP A 256 23.56 11.45 -11.70
CA ASP A 256 24.83 11.80 -11.04
C ASP A 256 24.73 13.13 -10.28
N GLU A 257 24.16 14.17 -10.89
CA GLU A 257 23.94 15.48 -10.22
C GLU A 257 23.03 15.33 -8.99
N PHE A 258 21.90 14.61 -9.12
CA PHE A 258 21.00 14.37 -7.99
C PHE A 258 21.69 13.58 -6.87
N PHE A 259 22.46 12.54 -7.20
CA PHE A 259 23.21 11.77 -6.22
C PHE A 259 24.27 12.62 -5.53
N GLU A 260 24.97 13.49 -6.26
CA GLU A 260 25.98 14.37 -5.71
C GLU A 260 25.35 15.32 -4.67
N GLU A 261 24.23 15.95 -5.02
CA GLU A 261 23.51 16.86 -4.12
C GLU A 261 22.93 16.13 -2.90
N VAL A 262 22.33 14.95 -3.08
CA VAL A 262 21.85 14.12 -1.97
C VAL A 262 23.00 13.66 -1.07
N SER A 263 24.16 13.34 -1.65
CA SER A 263 25.36 12.95 -0.90
C SER A 263 25.93 14.12 -0.09
N LYS A 264 26.01 15.33 -0.69
CA LYS A 264 26.38 16.56 0.02
C LYS A 264 25.43 16.82 1.19
N PHE A 265 24.12 16.74 0.95
CA PHE A 265 23.11 16.93 1.99
C PHE A 265 23.22 15.89 3.11
N ALA A 266 23.42 14.62 2.78
CA ALA A 266 23.59 13.55 3.76
C ALA A 266 24.84 13.77 4.63
N HIS A 267 25.95 14.22 4.03
CA HIS A 267 27.17 14.56 4.75
C HIS A 267 26.96 15.72 5.74
N MET A 268 26.25 16.77 5.33
CA MET A 268 25.91 17.92 6.20
C MET A 268 24.91 17.58 7.32
N SER A 269 24.22 16.44 7.22
CA SER A 269 23.16 16.05 8.16
C SER A 269 23.66 15.42 9.46
N ASN A 270 24.97 15.37 9.70
CA ASN A 270 25.62 14.81 10.90
C ASN A 270 25.12 13.38 11.25
N GLY A 271 24.97 12.53 10.23
CA GLY A 271 24.56 11.13 10.39
C GLY A 271 23.07 10.88 10.57
N ARG A 272 22.23 11.93 10.62
CA ARG A 272 20.75 11.80 10.63
C ARG A 272 20.20 11.28 9.32
N VAL A 273 20.82 11.66 8.20
CA VAL A 273 20.46 11.20 6.85
C VAL A 273 21.53 10.21 6.38
N ARG A 274 21.09 9.07 5.85
CA ARG A 274 21.96 8.01 5.33
C ARG A 274 21.48 7.57 3.96
N ILE A 275 22.42 7.23 3.10
CA ILE A 275 22.15 6.64 1.80
C ILE A 275 22.42 5.13 1.92
N GLU A 276 21.48 4.31 1.45
CA GLU A 276 21.56 2.84 1.42
C GLU A 276 21.41 2.29 -0.01
#